data_AF-A0A7U9S8M4-F1
#
_entry.id   AF-A0A7U9S8M4-F1
#
_cell.length_a   1.000
_cell.length_b   1.000
_cell.length_c   1.000
_cell.angle_alpha   90.00
_cell.angle_beta   90.00
_cell.angle_gamma   90.00
#
_symmetry.space_group_name_H-M   'P 1'
#
loop_
_entity.id
_entity.type
_entity.pdbx_description
1 polymer ?
#
loop_
_entity_poly.entity_id
_entity_poly.type
_entity_poly.pdbx_seq_one_letter_code
_entity_poly.pdbx_strand_id
1 'polypeptide(L)'
;MNLVDFCVTEILEEKSGPVYELYGMTKEQAEAEEPESWRAVLLSQGVKQTYKENCWGAVSVKTKVFAEGEQPYYVGYKGVC
;
A
#
# COMPACT_ATOMS: atom_id res chain seq x y z
N MET A 1 -25.33 12.12 3.66
CA MET A 1 -24.92 10.87 4.34
C MET A 1 -23.41 10.82 4.20
N ASN A 2 -22.66 11.05 5.28
CA ASN A 2 -21.20 11.16 5.21
C ASN A 2 -20.61 9.76 5.12
N LEU A 3 -20.25 9.33 3.91
CA LEU A 3 -19.47 8.12 3.60
C LEU A 3 -18.02 8.33 4.05
N VAL A 4 -17.79 8.39 5.37
CA VAL A 4 -16.44 8.24 5.92
C VAL A 4 -16.34 6.79 6.30
N ASP A 5 -15.84 5.99 5.37
CA ASP A 5 -15.92 4.56 5.54
C ASP A 5 -14.65 4.01 6.21
N PHE A 6 -13.45 4.59 6.04
CA PHE A 6 -12.37 4.41 7.02
C PHE A 6 -11.53 5.66 7.28
N CYS A 7 -10.88 5.68 8.45
CA CYS A 7 -9.89 6.68 8.84
C CYS A 7 -8.61 5.99 9.31
N VAL A 8 -7.45 6.37 8.76
CA VAL A 8 -6.15 5.88 9.24
C VAL A 8 -5.84 6.55 10.57
N THR A 9 -5.68 5.77 11.63
CA THR A 9 -5.45 6.29 12.99
C THR A 9 -4.00 6.26 13.40
N GLU A 10 -3.19 5.37 12.81
CA GLU A 10 -1.79 5.18 13.19
C GLU A 10 -1.01 4.56 12.02
N ILE A 11 0.21 5.02 11.78
CA ILE A 11 1.18 4.34 10.90
C ILE A 11 2.11 3.51 11.80
N LEU A 12 2.16 2.21 11.58
CA LEU A 12 2.93 1.28 12.41
C LEU A 12 4.33 1.03 11.83
N GLU A 13 4.43 0.89 10.52
CA GLU A 13 5.68 0.61 9.84
C GLU A 13 5.64 1.18 8.42
N GLU A 14 6.77 1.73 7.97
CA GLU A 14 7.03 2.04 6.57
C GLU A 14 8.35 1.43 6.13
N LYS A 15 8.34 0.77 4.98
CA LYS A 15 9.52 0.25 4.32
C LYS A 15 9.52 0.67 2.86
N SER A 16 10.56 1.38 2.44
CA SER A 16 10.76 1.77 1.04
C SER A 16 11.65 0.75 0.33
N GLY A 17 11.46 0.60 -0.98
CA GLY A 17 12.30 -0.24 -1.83
C GLY A 17 11.62 -0.58 -3.16
N PRO A 18 12.26 -1.42 -3.99
CA PRO A 18 11.62 -1.93 -5.19
C PRO A 18 10.32 -2.66 -4.87
N VAL A 19 9.25 -2.36 -5.60
CA VAL A 19 7.90 -2.88 -5.33
C VAL A 19 7.88 -4.41 -5.27
N TYR A 20 8.65 -5.09 -6.14
CA TYR A 20 8.76 -6.55 -6.10
C TYR A 20 9.30 -7.07 -4.75
N GLU A 21 10.30 -6.42 -4.14
CA GLU A 21 10.84 -6.81 -2.83
C GLU A 21 9.83 -6.58 -1.71
N LEU A 22 9.02 -5.53 -1.84
CA LEU A 22 7.95 -5.21 -0.90
C LEU A 22 6.83 -6.27 -0.93
N TYR A 23 6.59 -6.89 -2.09
CA TYR A 23 5.74 -8.06 -2.24
C TYR A 23 6.41 -9.39 -1.87
N GLY A 24 7.72 -9.39 -1.55
CA GLY A 24 8.47 -10.60 -1.21
C GLY A 24 8.81 -11.47 -2.42
N MET A 25 8.80 -10.88 -3.62
CA MET A 25 9.17 -11.54 -4.88
C MET A 25 10.67 -11.44 -5.11
N THR A 26 11.22 -12.35 -5.92
CA THR A 26 12.54 -12.17 -6.53
C THR A 26 12.44 -11.27 -7.76
N LYS A 27 13.57 -10.69 -8.18
CA LYS A 27 13.63 -9.89 -9.40
C LYS A 27 13.21 -10.70 -10.64
N GLU A 28 13.63 -11.95 -10.73
CA GLU A 28 13.30 -12.84 -11.86
C GLU A 28 11.79 -13.11 -11.95
N GLN A 29 11.13 -13.29 -10.79
CA GLN A 29 9.67 -13.43 -10.74
C GLN A 29 8.99 -12.15 -11.23
N ALA A 30 9.47 -10.98 -10.83
CA ALA A 30 8.91 -9.71 -11.27
C ALA A 30 9.11 -9.47 -12.78
N GLU A 31 10.27 -9.83 -13.34
CA GLU A 31 10.57 -9.68 -14.77
C GLU A 31 9.73 -10.60 -15.67
N ALA A 32 9.27 -11.75 -15.12
CA ALA A 32 8.43 -12.72 -15.80
C ALA A 32 6.92 -12.39 -15.75
N GLU A 33 6.50 -11.40 -14.97
CA GLU A 33 5.08 -11.03 -14.85
C GLU A 33 4.57 -10.30 -16.10
N GLU A 34 3.31 -10.58 -16.45
CA GLU A 34 2.55 -9.88 -17.47
C GLU A 34 1.28 -9.27 -16.85
N PRO A 35 0.78 -8.13 -17.34
CA PRO A 35 1.24 -7.38 -18.50
C PRO A 35 2.48 -6.48 -18.23
N GLU A 36 3.12 -5.98 -19.29
CA GLU A 36 4.31 -5.11 -19.19
C GLU A 36 4.12 -3.90 -18.25
N SER A 37 2.91 -3.34 -18.20
CA SER A 37 2.59 -2.25 -17.28
C SER A 37 2.69 -2.66 -15.81
N TRP A 38 2.30 -3.89 -15.48
CA TRP A 38 2.42 -4.41 -14.12
C TRP A 38 3.87 -4.74 -13.77
N ARG A 39 4.61 -5.35 -14.71
CA ARG A 39 6.06 -5.54 -14.58
C ARG A 39 6.81 -4.22 -14.33
N ALA A 40 6.46 -3.16 -15.05
CA ALA A 40 7.05 -1.85 -14.85
C ALA A 40 6.79 -1.31 -13.43
N VAL A 41 5.57 -1.51 -12.91
CA VAL A 41 5.22 -1.17 -11.52
C VAL A 41 6.04 -1.99 -10.53
N LEU A 42 6.16 -3.31 -10.71
CA LEU A 42 6.94 -4.18 -9.83
C LEU A 42 8.42 -3.77 -9.76
N LEU A 43 8.99 -3.33 -10.89
CA LEU A 43 10.39 -2.89 -10.98
C LEU A 43 10.61 -1.44 -10.52
N SER A 44 9.54 -0.67 -10.29
CA SER A 44 9.62 0.70 -9.78
C SER A 44 9.90 0.75 -8.27
N GLN A 45 10.21 1.94 -7.75
CA GLN A 45 10.30 2.17 -6.31
C GLN A 45 8.90 2.33 -5.70
N GLY A 46 8.74 1.89 -4.46
CA GLY A 46 7.50 2.05 -3.72
C GLY A 46 7.71 2.07 -2.21
N VAL A 47 6.58 2.14 -1.50
CA VAL A 47 6.52 2.11 -0.04
C VAL A 47 5.51 1.07 0.40
N LYS A 48 5.95 0.14 1.25
CA LYS A 48 5.05 -0.76 1.98
C LYS A 48 4.75 -0.11 3.32
N GLN A 49 3.48 0.16 3.56
CA GLN A 49 3.03 0.76 4.79
C GLN A 49 2.08 -0.19 5.51
N THR A 50 2.35 -0.43 6.78
CA THR A 50 1.44 -1.11 7.70
C THR A 50 0.82 -0.05 8.60
N TYR A 51 -0.50 0.01 8.65
CA TYR A 51 -1.24 1.07 9.32
C TYR A 51 -2.49 0.52 10.02
N LYS A 52 -2.97 1.24 11.04
CA LYS A 52 -4.27 1.00 11.64
C LYS A 52 -5.30 1.90 11.00
N GLU A 53 -6.44 1.33 10.66
CA GLU A 53 -7.61 2.08 10.23
C GLU A 53 -8.81 1.76 11.13
N ASN A 54 -9.66 2.77 11.32
CA ASN A 54 -10.98 2.62 11.90
C ASN A 54 -12.01 2.69 10.76
N CYS A 55 -12.63 1.56 10.45
CA CYS A 55 -13.74 1.45 9.50
C CYS A 55 -15.04 1.20 10.27
N TRP A 56 -15.98 2.14 10.21
CA TRP A 56 -17.27 2.10 10.94
C TRP A 56 -17.19 1.67 12.43
N GLY A 57 -16.15 2.14 13.15
CA GLY A 57 -15.93 1.83 14.56
C GLY A 57 -15.07 0.59 14.82
N ALA A 58 -14.77 -0.22 13.79
CA ALA A 58 -13.89 -1.36 13.90
C ALA A 58 -12.45 -0.96 13.56
N VAL A 59 -11.53 -1.18 14.51
CA VAL A 59 -10.10 -0.95 14.30
C VAL A 59 -9.46 -2.21 13.72
N SER A 60 -8.79 -2.07 12.58
CA SER A 60 -8.03 -3.15 11.95
C SER A 60 -6.64 -2.71 11.54
N VAL A 61 -5.70 -3.65 11.49
CA VAL A 61 -4.36 -3.44 10.95
C VAL A 61 -4.36 -3.90 9.50
N LYS A 62 -3.89 -3.04 8.60
CA LYS A 62 -3.77 -3.31 7.17
C LYS A 62 -2.35 -3.05 6.70
N THR A 63 -1.99 -3.69 5.60
CA THR A 63 -0.73 -3.45 4.90
C THR A 63 -1.04 -3.18 3.44
N LYS A 64 -0.51 -2.08 2.91
CA LYS A 64 -0.60 -1.71 1.50
C LYS A 64 0.79 -1.38 0.94
N VAL A 65 1.03 -1.76 -0.31
CA VAL A 65 2.17 -1.28 -1.09
C VAL A 65 1.68 -0.14 -1.98
N PHE A 66 2.40 0.97 -1.95
CA PHE A 66 2.17 2.17 -2.76
C PHE A 66 3.29 2.22 -3.80
N ALA A 67 2.93 2.12 -5.07
CA ALA A 67 3.88 2.20 -6.17
C ALA A 67 4.27 3.66 -6.48
N GLU A 68 5.25 3.84 -7.37
CA GLU A 68 5.66 5.16 -7.84
C GLU A 68 4.45 5.94 -8.41
N GLY A 69 4.17 7.11 -7.83
CA GLY A 69 3.03 7.96 -8.19
C GLY A 69 1.80 7.80 -7.27
N GLU A 70 1.75 6.78 -6.41
CA GLU A 70 0.79 6.73 -5.31
C GLU A 70 1.32 7.45 -4.07
N GLN A 71 0.42 8.08 -3.31
CA GLN A 71 0.77 8.68 -2.02
C GLN A 71 0.45 7.69 -0.89
N PRO A 72 1.43 7.33 -0.04
CA PRO A 72 1.18 6.60 1.19
C PRO A 72 0.17 7.32 2.07
N TYR A 73 -0.53 6.57 2.92
CA TYR A 73 -1.46 7.19 3.84
C TYR A 73 -0.75 7.94 4.95
N TYR A 74 -1.44 8.93 5.49
CA TYR A 74 -1.03 9.68 6.67
C TYR A 74 -2.10 9.54 7.76
N VAL A 75 -1.72 9.77 9.02
CA VAL A 75 -2.67 9.73 10.13
C VAL A 75 -3.76 10.79 9.92
N GLY A 76 -5.02 10.36 9.96
CA GLY A 76 -6.19 11.17 9.65
C GLY A 76 -6.64 11.10 8.18
N TYR A 77 -5.94 10.34 7.33
CA TYR A 77 -6.42 10.02 5.98
C TYR A 77 -7.80 9.37 6.05
N LYS A 78 -8.74 9.83 5.23
CA LYS A 78 -10.11 9.29 5.15
C LYS A 78 -10.35 8.72 3.76
N GLY A 79 -10.88 7.51 3.71
CA GLY A 79 -11.20 6.80 2.47
C GLY A 79 -12.53 6.08 2.53
N VAL A 80 -12.80 5.31 1.47
CA VAL A 80 -14.00 4.50 1.31
C VAL A 80 -13.67 3.02 1.64
N CYS A 81 -14.42 2.40 2.56
CA CYS A 81 -14.62 0.95 2.68
C CYS A 81 -15.79 0.61 1.74
#